data_AF-A0A6P0XF44-F1
#
_entry.id   AF-A0A6P0XF44-F1
#
_cell.length_a   1.000
_cell.length_b   1.000
_cell.length_c   1.000
_cell.angle_alpha   90.00
_cell.angle_beta   90.00
_cell.angle_gamma   90.00
#
_symmetry.space_group_name_H-M   'P 1'
#
loop_
_entity.id
_entity.type
_entity.pdbx_description
1 polymer ?
#
loop_
_entity_poly.entity_id
_entity_poly.type
_entity_poly.pdbx_seq_one_letter_code
_entity_poly.pdbx_strand_id
1 'polypeptide(L)'
;MAISKRRLGILIAIAIGAIFLLTVFAAPTRDKLSSGSTYSRNPNGYGAWYAFMNQRGTPVERWEKPVEQLLQLKRDRFPATLVRVNSELQMFPQLSPEENSWVEQGNK
;
A
#
# COMPACT_ATOMS: atom_id res chain seq x y z
N MET A 1 -55.10 -6.24 1.72
CA MET A 1 -55.06 -5.03 2.57
C MET A 1 -54.38 -3.92 1.78
N ALA A 2 -55.12 -2.90 1.31
CA ALA A 2 -54.54 -1.84 0.50
C ALA A 2 -53.76 -0.86 1.39
N ILE A 3 -52.46 -0.71 1.14
CA ILE A 3 -51.62 0.23 1.89
C ILE A 3 -51.91 1.63 1.33
N SER A 4 -52.35 2.55 2.19
CA SER A 4 -52.65 3.92 1.77
C SER A 4 -51.37 4.65 1.35
N LYS A 5 -51.46 5.56 0.38
CA LYS A 5 -50.31 6.34 -0.12
C LYS A 5 -49.53 7.04 1.00
N ARG A 6 -50.22 7.47 2.05
CA ARG A 6 -49.62 8.06 3.27
C ARG A 6 -48.80 7.04 4.07
N ARG A 7 -49.32 5.83 4.27
CA ARG A 7 -48.59 4.75 4.96
C ARG A 7 -47.38 4.29 4.14
N LEU A 8 -47.53 4.24 2.82
CA LEU A 8 -46.43 3.94 1.90
C LEU A 8 -45.31 4.98 2.00
N GLY A 9 -45.64 6.27 2.03
CA GLY A 9 -44.65 7.34 2.19
C GLY A 9 -43.86 7.26 3.50
N ILE A 10 -44.53 6.90 4.60
CA ILE A 10 -43.88 6.72 5.92
C ILE A 10 -42.91 5.53 5.88
N LEU A 11 -43.31 4.41 5.28
CA LEU A 11 -42.46 3.23 5.17
C LEU A 11 -41.20 3.50 4.34
N ILE A 12 -41.32 4.25 3.24
CA ILE A 12 -40.18 4.67 2.41
C ILE A 12 -39.23 5.57 3.21
N ALA A 13 -39.77 6.55 3.95
CA ALA A 13 -38.95 7.43 4.78
C ALA A 13 -38.16 6.66 5.86
N ILE A 14 -38.81 5.68 6.51
CA ILE A 14 -38.16 4.81 7.50
C ILE A 14 -37.07 3.97 6.85
N ALA A 15 -37.33 3.39 5.68
CA ALA A 15 -36.34 2.58 4.96
C ALA A 15 -35.09 3.40 4.57
N ILE A 16 -35.28 4.63 4.08
CA ILE A 16 -34.16 5.53 3.74
C ILE A 16 -33.37 5.90 5.00
N GLY A 17 -34.06 6.24 6.10
CA GLY A 17 -33.41 6.54 7.38
C GLY A 17 -32.60 5.36 7.93
N ALA A 18 -33.14 4.13 7.83
CA ALA A 18 -32.45 2.92 8.25
C ALA A 18 -31.20 2.65 7.39
N ILE A 19 -31.29 2.79 6.07
CA ILE A 19 -30.14 2.66 5.16
C ILE A 19 -29.07 3.71 5.50
N PHE A 20 -29.46 4.95 5.74
CA PHE A 20 -28.52 6.02 6.12
C PHE A 20 -27.79 5.67 7.43
N LEU A 21 -28.52 5.25 8.47
CA LEU A 21 -27.93 4.85 9.74
C LEU A 21 -26.98 3.65 9.59
N LEU A 22 -27.40 2.62 8.86
CA LEU A 22 -26.53 1.47 8.58
C LEU A 22 -25.29 1.88 7.78
N THR A 23 -25.40 2.83 6.86
CA THR A 23 -24.26 3.32 6.07
C THR A 23 -23.27 4.11 6.94
N VAL A 24 -23.75 4.95 7.86
CA VAL A 24 -22.87 5.75 8.73
C VAL A 24 -22.21 4.89 9.81
N PHE A 25 -22.94 3.96 10.42
CA PHE A 25 -22.48 3.23 11.60
C PHE A 25 -21.94 1.82 11.31
N ALA A 26 -22.41 1.17 10.24
CA ALA A 26 -21.99 -0.19 9.88
C ALA A 26 -21.09 -0.23 8.64
N ALA A 27 -20.80 0.91 7.99
CA ALA A 27 -19.76 0.93 6.97
C ALA A 27 -18.43 0.48 7.58
N PRO A 28 -17.74 -0.51 6.99
CA PRO A 28 -16.44 -0.94 7.45
C PRO A 28 -15.44 0.21 7.22
N THR A 29 -15.14 0.97 8.26
CA THR A 29 -14.07 1.99 8.26
C THR A 29 -12.67 1.38 8.25
N ARG A 30 -12.58 0.03 8.21
CA ARG A 30 -11.34 -0.74 8.25
C ARG A 30 -10.79 -1.14 6.90
N ASP A 31 -11.45 -0.80 5.80
CA ASP A 31 -10.79 -0.81 4.49
C ASP A 31 -10.02 0.49 4.29
N LYS A 32 -8.95 0.62 5.08
CA LYS A 32 -7.78 1.37 4.65
C LYS A 32 -7.11 0.60 3.50
N LEU A 33 -7.83 0.46 2.38
CA LEU A 33 -7.23 0.31 1.04
C LEU A 33 -6.51 1.61 0.60
N SER A 34 -6.26 2.53 1.54
CA SER A 34 -5.30 3.61 1.44
C SER A 34 -3.84 3.17 1.68
N SER A 35 -3.52 1.87 1.64
CA SER A 35 -2.14 1.42 1.49
C SER A 35 -1.73 1.68 0.04
N GLY A 36 -1.38 2.93 -0.23
CA GLY A 36 -1.19 3.50 -1.55
C GLY A 36 -0.08 2.85 -2.39
N SER A 37 -0.46 2.63 -3.65
CA SER A 37 0.31 2.60 -4.90
C SER A 37 1.81 2.92 -4.90
N THR A 38 2.58 2.04 -5.54
CA THR A 38 3.78 2.38 -6.33
C THR A 38 4.01 1.20 -7.31
N TYR A 39 3.52 1.13 -8.55
CA TYR A 39 2.84 2.09 -9.41
C TYR A 39 1.96 1.38 -10.47
N SER A 40 0.94 2.10 -10.94
CA SER A 40 0.24 1.96 -12.23
C SER A 40 -0.11 0.54 -12.72
N ARG A 41 -1.39 0.19 -12.53
CA ARG A 41 -2.25 -0.71 -13.34
C ARG A 41 -2.64 -2.07 -12.77
N ASN A 42 -2.10 -2.55 -11.66
CA ASN A 42 -2.68 -3.72 -10.97
C ASN A 42 -2.31 -3.72 -9.47
N PRO A 43 -3.22 -3.96 -8.52
CA PRO A 43 -2.94 -4.07 -7.08
C PRO A 43 -1.89 -5.12 -6.65
N ASN A 44 -1.30 -5.87 -7.59
CA ASN A 44 -0.48 -7.04 -7.33
C ASN A 44 1.02 -6.91 -7.69
N GLY A 45 1.57 -5.70 -7.85
CA GLY A 45 2.99 -5.52 -8.22
C GLY A 45 3.99 -5.83 -7.09
N TYR A 46 4.58 -4.79 -6.50
CA TYR A 46 5.56 -4.95 -5.42
C TYR A 46 4.93 -5.31 -4.07
N GLY A 47 3.76 -4.72 -3.75
CA GLY A 47 3.07 -4.98 -2.49
C GLY A 47 2.61 -6.43 -2.35
N ALA A 48 2.13 -7.06 -3.44
CA ALA A 48 1.76 -8.46 -3.42
C ALA A 48 2.97 -9.40 -3.39
N TRP A 49 4.08 -9.05 -4.07
CA TRP A 49 5.34 -9.79 -3.91
C TRP A 49 5.84 -9.75 -2.46
N TYR A 50 5.88 -8.55 -1.85
CA TYR A 50 6.27 -8.40 -0.45
C TYR A 50 5.33 -9.21 0.48
N ALA A 51 4.02 -9.09 0.30
CA ALA A 51 3.03 -9.83 1.09
C ALA A 51 3.22 -11.35 0.95
N PHE A 52 3.49 -11.83 -0.26
CA PHE A 52 3.77 -13.23 -0.55
C PHE A 52 5.06 -13.72 0.12
N MET A 53 6.14 -12.93 0.06
CA MET A 53 7.42 -13.27 0.70
C MET A 53 7.29 -13.29 2.22
N ASN A 54 6.58 -12.31 2.78
CA ASN A 54 6.30 -12.21 4.21
C ASN A 54 5.44 -13.38 4.71
N GLN A 55 4.40 -13.79 3.97
CA GLN A 55 3.59 -14.98 4.30
C GLN A 55 4.40 -16.26 4.36
N ARG A 56 5.48 -16.35 3.59
CA ARG A 56 6.40 -17.50 3.58
C ARG A 56 7.48 -17.42 4.65
N GLY A 57 7.48 -16.37 5.48
CA GLY A 57 8.49 -16.14 6.50
C GLY A 57 9.87 -15.83 5.95
N THR A 58 9.95 -15.30 4.71
CA THR A 58 11.25 -14.85 4.18
C THR A 58 11.66 -13.57 4.93
N PRO A 59 12.91 -13.44 5.42
CA PRO A 59 13.36 -12.26 6.17
C PRO A 59 13.59 -11.06 5.24
N VAL A 60 12.50 -10.58 4.63
CA VAL A 60 12.49 -9.38 3.78
C VAL A 60 11.87 -8.26 4.59
N GLU A 61 12.62 -7.18 4.80
CA GLU A 61 12.11 -5.96 5.43
C GLU A 61 11.91 -4.87 4.37
N ARG A 62 10.81 -4.11 4.52
CA ARG A 62 10.57 -2.94 3.67
C ARG A 62 11.33 -1.75 4.22
N TRP A 63 12.27 -1.22 3.45
CA TRP A 63 12.95 0.02 3.79
C TRP A 63 12.03 1.23 3.48
N GLU A 64 11.57 1.91 4.54
CA GLU A 64 10.66 3.08 4.44
C GLU A 64 11.37 4.42 4.67
N LYS A 65 12.71 4.42 4.68
CA LYS A 65 13.53 5.60 4.95
C LYS A 65 14.29 6.03 3.68
N PRO A 66 14.84 7.26 3.66
CA PRO A 66 15.76 7.69 2.60
C PRO A 66 16.96 6.73 2.48
N VAL A 67 17.49 6.60 1.27
CA VAL A 67 18.57 5.64 0.95
C VAL A 67 19.87 6.06 1.59
N GLU A 68 20.09 7.35 1.77
CA GLU A 68 21.24 7.93 2.45
C GLU A 68 21.38 7.40 3.88
N GLN A 69 20.25 7.16 4.55
CA GLN A 69 20.25 6.57 5.90
C GLN A 69 20.64 5.10 5.89
N LEU A 70 20.32 4.37 4.81
CA LEU A 70 20.73 2.97 4.64
C LEU A 70 22.26 2.88 4.42
N LEU A 71 22.79 3.77 3.56
CA LEU A 71 24.23 3.84 3.26
C LEU A 71 25.09 4.23 4.47
N GLN A 72 24.50 4.89 5.47
CA GLN A 72 25.16 5.24 6.73
C GLN A 72 25.18 4.10 7.77
N LEU A 73 24.42 3.03 7.58
CA LEU A 73 24.44 1.89 8.49
C LEU A 73 25.80 1.18 8.40
N LYS A 74 26.36 0.78 9.55
CA LYS A 74 27.60 0.00 9.59
C LYS A 74 27.36 -1.37 8.96
N ARG A 75 27.86 -1.55 7.73
CA ARG A 75 27.65 -2.73 6.87
C ARG A 75 28.01 -4.04 7.57
N ASP A 76 29.05 -4.02 8.39
CA ASP A 76 29.53 -5.19 9.18
C ASP A 76 28.50 -5.73 10.18
N ARG A 77 27.51 -4.92 10.57
CA ARG A 77 26.46 -5.31 11.52
C ARG A 77 25.12 -5.63 10.86
N PHE A 78 24.93 -5.20 9.62
CA PHE A 78 23.66 -5.34 8.89
C PHE A 78 23.92 -5.58 7.41
N PRO A 79 24.30 -6.81 7.00
CA PRO A 79 24.41 -7.14 5.59
C PRO A 79 23.01 -7.02 4.97
N ALA A 80 22.80 -6.01 4.13
CA ALA A 80 21.52 -5.73 3.50
C ALA A 80 21.71 -5.47 2.00
N THR A 81 20.78 -5.94 1.18
CA THR A 81 20.74 -5.67 -0.25
C THR A 81 19.56 -4.77 -0.55
N LEU A 82 19.80 -3.59 -1.11
CA LEU A 82 18.73 -2.70 -1.56
C LEU A 82 18.25 -3.13 -2.96
N VAL A 83 16.94 -3.33 -3.09
CA VAL A 83 16.27 -3.51 -4.38
C VAL A 83 15.29 -2.37 -4.57
N ARG A 84 15.52 -1.53 -5.58
CA ARG A 84 14.64 -0.41 -5.94
C ARG A 84 13.79 -0.79 -7.15
N VAL A 85 12.47 -0.67 -7.02
CA VAL A 85 11.51 -0.93 -8.08
C VAL A 85 10.78 0.37 -8.41
N ASN A 86 10.95 0.86 -9.63
CA ASN A 86 10.29 2.07 -10.12
C ASN A 86 9.01 1.69 -10.90
N SER A 87 8.02 2.59 -10.98
CA SER A 87 6.88 2.45 -11.93
C SER A 87 7.33 2.28 -13.35
N GLU A 88 8.22 3.20 -13.70
CA GLU A 88 8.48 3.61 -15.04
C GLU A 88 9.84 3.02 -15.33
N LEU A 89 9.94 2.46 -16.53
CA LEU A 89 11.22 2.09 -17.09
C LEU A 89 12.04 3.36 -17.24
N GLN A 90 12.92 3.60 -16.28
CA GLN A 90 13.92 4.64 -16.37
C GLN A 90 15.06 4.12 -17.23
N MET A 91 15.20 4.68 -18.43
CA MET A 91 16.26 4.32 -19.37
C MET A 91 17.64 4.71 -18.84
N PHE A 92 17.70 5.73 -17.97
CA PHE A 92 18.89 6.18 -17.26
C PHE A 92 18.55 6.46 -15.80
N PRO A 93 18.73 5.49 -14.88
CA PRO A 93 18.50 5.71 -13.46
C PRO A 93 19.43 6.81 -12.96
N GLN A 94 18.85 7.87 -12.38
CA GLN A 94 19.61 8.95 -11.75
C GLN A 94 20.01 8.50 -10.35
N LEU A 95 21.23 7.99 -10.22
CA LEU A 95 21.84 7.64 -8.92
C LEU A 95 22.63 8.83 -8.39
N SER A 96 22.61 9.05 -7.08
CA SER A 96 23.58 9.95 -6.44
C SER A 96 25.00 9.40 -6.60
N PRO A 97 26.05 10.24 -6.47
CA PRO A 97 27.43 9.77 -6.46
C PRO A 97 27.69 8.68 -5.40
N GLU A 98 27.07 8.80 -4.21
CA GLU A 98 27.20 7.78 -3.17
C GLU A 98 26.51 6.47 -3.55
N GLU A 99 25.30 6.54 -4.13
CA GLU A 99 24.57 5.37 -4.60
C GLU A 99 25.33 4.65 -5.72
N ASN A 100 25.90 5.40 -6.66
CA ASN A 100 26.64 4.82 -7.77
C ASN A 100 27.91 4.09 -7.28
N SER A 101 28.67 4.72 -6.37
CA SER A 101 29.84 4.07 -5.75
C SER A 101 29.46 2.80 -4.98
N TRP A 102 28.30 2.79 -4.32
CA TRP A 102 27.79 1.63 -3.61
C TRP A 102 27.37 0.48 -4.54
N VAL A 103 26.70 0.79 -5.65
CA VAL A 103 26.34 -0.19 -6.68
C VAL A 103 27.59 -0.81 -7.32
N GLU A 104 28.60 0.01 -7.63
CA GLU A 104 29.89 -0.45 -8.15
C GLU A 104 30.63 -1.40 -7.21
N GLN A 105 30.42 -1.28 -5.89
CA GLN A 105 30.93 -2.20 -4.87
C GLN A 105 30.10 -3.50 -4.75
N GLY A 106 29.10 -3.68 -5.62
CA GLY A 106 28.25 -4.86 -5.66
C GLY A 106 27.08 -4.82 -4.67
N ASN A 107 26.57 -3.64 -4.32
CA ASN A 107 25.48 -3.44 -3.36
C ASN A 107 25.80 -3.99 -1.97
N LYS A 108 27.05 -3.84 -1.52
CA LYS A 108 27.57 -4.38 -0.24
C LYS A 108 27.89 -3.30 0.76
#